data_AF-A0A7C4LK03-F1
#
_entry.id   AF-A0A7C4LK03-F1
#
_cell.length_a   1.000
_cell.length_b   1.000
_cell.length_c   1.000
_cell.angle_alpha   90.00
_cell.angle_beta   90.00
_cell.angle_gamma   90.00
#
_symmetry.space_group_name_H-M   'P 1'
#
loop_
_entity.id
_entity.type
_entity.pdbx_description
1 polymer ?
#
loop_
_entity_poly.entity_id
_entity_poly.type
_entity_poly.pdbx_seq_one_letter_code
_entity_poly.pdbx_strand_id
1 'polypeptide(L)'
;MALGMMAIFVGIVCAVVFTVVIGGMLVHLLATGALFWTINRHVHRRLNEAAAKPCGFCGGMIAAGELQCPQCGGPREAPAD
;
A
#
# COMPACT_ATOMS: atom_id res chain seq x y z
N MET A 1 -20.15 52.59 2.41
CA MET A 1 -20.78 51.34 1.90
C MET A 1 -19.89 50.57 0.90
N ALA A 2 -19.15 51.20 -0.02
CA ALA A 2 -18.29 50.48 -0.97
C ALA A 2 -17.06 49.78 -0.33
N LEU A 3 -16.38 50.40 0.63
CA LEU A 3 -15.18 49.82 1.28
C LEU A 3 -15.46 48.51 2.04
N GLY A 4 -16.61 48.40 2.72
CA GLY A 4 -16.99 47.18 3.45
C GLY A 4 -17.26 46.00 2.52
N MET A 5 -17.87 46.26 1.36
CA MET A 5 -18.21 45.21 0.39
C MET A 5 -16.96 44.64 -0.31
N MET A 6 -15.95 45.49 -0.57
CA MET A 6 -14.67 45.06 -1.15
C MET A 6 -13.88 44.17 -0.18
N ALA A 7 -13.87 44.51 1.11
CA ALA A 7 -13.18 43.69 2.13
C ALA A 7 -13.81 42.29 2.27
N ILE A 8 -15.15 42.20 2.24
CA ILE A 8 -15.86 40.93 2.29
C ILE A 8 -15.53 40.07 1.05
N PHE A 9 -15.56 40.68 -0.14
CA PHE A 9 -15.27 39.96 -1.38
C PHE A 9 -13.86 39.36 -1.37
N VAL A 10 -12.85 40.14 -0.97
CA VAL A 10 -11.46 39.66 -0.86
C VAL A 10 -11.35 38.52 0.15
N GLY A 11 -12.01 38.65 1.32
CA GLY A 11 -12.02 37.59 2.34
C GLY A 11 -12.59 36.27 1.83
N ILE A 12 -13.70 36.31 1.08
CA ILE A 12 -14.30 35.11 0.50
C ILE A 12 -13.37 34.47 -0.53
N VAL A 13 -12.78 35.26 -1.43
CA VAL A 13 -11.85 34.75 -2.44
C VAL A 13 -10.64 34.08 -1.79
N CYS A 14 -10.04 34.71 -0.77
CA CYS A 14 -8.93 34.13 -0.01
C CYS A 14 -9.33 32.80 0.67
N ALA A 15 -10.52 32.75 1.28
CA ALA A 15 -11.01 31.54 1.92
C ALA A 15 -11.22 30.39 0.91
N VAL A 16 -11.78 30.68 -0.27
CA VAL A 16 -11.97 29.69 -1.34
C VAL A 16 -10.63 29.17 -1.86
N VAL A 17 -9.67 30.06 -2.12
CA VAL A 17 -8.33 29.63 -2.57
C VAL A 17 -7.66 28.75 -1.52
N PHE A 18 -7.75 29.11 -0.24
CA PHE A 18 -7.16 28.35 0.85
C PHE A 18 -7.77 26.95 0.98
N THR A 19 -9.10 26.82 0.89
CA THR A 19 -9.76 25.50 0.96
C THR A 19 -9.44 24.63 -0.25
N VAL A 20 -9.35 25.21 -1.46
CA VAL A 20 -8.94 24.47 -2.66
C VAL A 20 -7.50 23.96 -2.54
N VAL A 21 -6.58 24.79 -2.05
CA VAL A 21 -5.16 24.39 -1.87
C VAL A 21 -5.03 23.28 -0.83
N ILE A 22 -5.67 23.43 0.34
CA ILE A 22 -5.63 22.40 1.39
C ILE A 22 -6.30 21.10 0.91
N GLY A 23 -7.46 21.21 0.26
CA GLY A 23 -8.16 20.05 -0.30
C GLY A 23 -7.30 19.33 -1.33
N GLY A 24 -6.67 20.07 -2.24
CA GLY A 24 -5.76 19.51 -3.24
C GLY A 24 -4.55 18.81 -2.61
N MET A 25 -3.92 19.44 -1.60
CA MET A 25 -2.79 18.86 -0.89
C MET A 25 -3.19 17.58 -0.15
N LEU A 26 -4.36 17.55 0.50
CA LEU A 26 -4.87 16.35 1.16
C LEU A 26 -5.13 15.21 0.16
N VAL A 27 -5.77 15.49 -0.97
CA VAL A 27 -6.00 14.51 -2.02
C VAL A 27 -4.68 13.98 -2.58
N HIS A 28 -3.69 14.85 -2.78
CA HIS A 28 -2.37 14.44 -3.26
C HIS A 28 -1.68 13.50 -2.26
N LEU A 29 -1.68 13.84 -0.98
CA LEU A 29 -1.09 12.99 0.07
C LEU A 29 -1.77 11.63 0.17
N LEU A 30 -3.10 11.58 0.08
CA LEU A 30 -3.85 10.32 0.08
C LEU A 30 -3.53 9.48 -1.15
N ALA A 31 -3.43 10.09 -2.34
CA ALA A 31 -3.08 9.39 -3.57
C ALA A 31 -1.66 8.83 -3.52
N THR A 32 -0.68 9.61 -3.06
CA THR A 32 0.71 9.13 -2.90
C THR A 32 0.80 8.01 -1.86
N GLY A 33 0.07 8.12 -0.75
CA GLY A 33 0.00 7.07 0.27
C GLY A 33 -0.60 5.77 -0.26
N ALA A 34 -1.70 5.85 -1.02
CA ALA A 34 -2.33 4.68 -1.64
C ALA A 34 -1.40 4.02 -2.67
N LEU A 35 -0.72 4.80 -3.49
CA LEU A 35 0.26 4.29 -4.47
C LEU A 35 1.44 3.61 -3.79
N PHE A 36 1.98 4.21 -2.73
CA PHE A 36 3.06 3.61 -1.96
C PHE A 36 2.64 2.26 -1.36
N TRP A 37 1.44 2.19 -0.78
CA TRP A 37 0.92 0.96 -0.20
C TRP A 37 0.71 -0.15 -1.23
N THR A 38 0.19 0.17 -2.43
CA THR A 38 0.02 -0.84 -3.49
C THR A 38 1.36 -1.36 -3.99
N ILE A 39 2.34 -0.48 -4.22
CA ILE A 39 3.69 -0.89 -4.63
C ILE A 39 4.31 -1.79 -3.56
N ASN A 40 4.26 -1.40 -2.29
CA ASN A 40 4.85 -2.20 -1.21
C ASN A 40 4.20 -3.59 -1.10
N ARG A 41 2.87 -3.66 -1.25
CA ARG A 41 2.14 -4.94 -1.30
C ARG A 41 2.62 -5.82 -2.45
N HIS A 42 2.85 -5.26 -3.63
CA HIS A 42 3.37 -6.02 -4.77
C HIS A 42 4.79 -6.53 -4.52
N VAL A 43 5.67 -5.70 -3.96
CA VAL A 43 7.04 -6.10 -3.62
C VAL A 43 7.03 -7.26 -2.62
N HIS A 44 6.26 -7.16 -1.54
CA HIS A 44 6.15 -8.26 -0.56
C HIS A 44 5.62 -9.55 -1.19
N ARG A 45 4.62 -9.46 -2.07
CA ARG A 45 4.13 -10.64 -2.78
C ARG A 45 5.22 -11.28 -3.63
N ARG A 46 6.00 -10.49 -4.37
CA ARG A 46 7.11 -10.99 -5.20
C ARG A 46 8.22 -11.60 -4.36
N LEU A 47 8.55 -11.00 -3.21
CA LEU A 47 9.51 -11.57 -2.28
C LEU A 47 9.03 -12.92 -1.74
N ASN A 48 7.74 -13.06 -1.43
CA ASN A 48 7.16 -14.31 -0.96
C ASN A 48 7.16 -15.39 -2.06
N GLU A 49 6.88 -15.00 -3.32
CA GLU A 49 6.98 -15.88 -4.49
C GLU A 49 8.45 -16.29 -4.76
N ALA A 50 9.40 -15.36 -4.65
CA ALA A 50 10.82 -15.63 -4.86
C ALA A 50 11.45 -16.48 -3.73
N ALA A 51 10.97 -16.32 -2.50
CA ALA A 51 11.35 -17.13 -1.35
C ALA A 51 10.56 -18.45 -1.27
N ALA A 52 9.75 -18.77 -2.28
CA ALA A 52 9.16 -20.10 -2.41
C ALA A 52 10.28 -21.13 -2.53
N LYS A 53 10.20 -22.19 -1.74
CA LYS A 53 11.19 -23.27 -1.71
C LYS A 53 10.52 -24.59 -2.10
N PRO A 54 11.24 -25.52 -2.75
CA PRO A 54 10.73 -26.86 -2.95
C PRO A 54 10.54 -27.58 -1.60
N CYS A 55 9.48 -28.37 -1.50
CA CYS A 55 9.21 -29.23 -0.37
C CYS A 55 10.27 -30.34 -0.28
N GLY A 56 10.85 -30.54 0.90
CA GLY A 56 11.82 -31.62 1.14
C GLY A 56 11.26 -33.04 0.96
N PHE A 57 9.93 -33.22 1.00
CA PHE A 57 9.30 -34.55 0.88
C PHE A 57 8.82 -34.89 -0.54
N CYS A 58 8.12 -33.97 -1.21
CA CYS A 58 7.49 -34.25 -2.50
C CYS A 58 8.00 -33.38 -3.66
N GLY A 59 8.90 -32.43 -3.39
CA GLY A 59 9.44 -31.50 -4.39
C GLY A 59 8.49 -30.37 -4.82
N GLY A 60 7.26 -30.33 -4.30
CA GLY A 60 6.27 -29.29 -4.59
C GLY A 60 6.70 -27.90 -4.14
N MET A 61 6.31 -26.84 -4.85
CA MET A 61 6.68 -25.46 -4.47
C MET A 61 5.86 -24.99 -3.27
N ILE A 62 6.53 -24.58 -2.20
CA ILE A 62 5.90 -24.04 -0.99
C ILE A 62 6.22 -22.56 -0.91
N ALA A 63 5.18 -21.72 -0.81
CA ALA A 63 5.34 -20.27 -0.67
C ALA A 63 6.10 -19.90 0.61
N ALA A 64 6.80 -18.76 0.59
CA ALA A 64 7.46 -18.28 1.79
C ALA A 64 6.43 -17.93 2.88
N GLY A 65 6.58 -18.55 4.05
CA GLY A 65 5.70 -18.36 5.22
C GLY A 65 4.74 -19.51 5.47
N GLU A 66 4.56 -20.45 4.54
CA GLU A 66 3.81 -21.67 4.80
C GLU A 66 4.69 -22.72 5.48
N LEU A 67 4.20 -23.28 6.59
CA LEU A 67 4.90 -24.30 7.39
C LEU A 67 4.61 -25.73 6.88
N GLN A 68 3.60 -25.90 6.04
CA GLN A 68 3.10 -27.17 5.54
C GLN A 68 2.97 -27.10 4.03
N CYS A 69 3.31 -28.19 3.34
CA CYS A 69 3.17 -28.30 1.90
C CYS A 69 1.69 -28.50 1.52
N PRO A 70 1.09 -27.66 0.66
CA PRO A 70 -0.29 -27.83 0.24
C PRO A 70 -0.52 -29.07 -0.65
N GLN A 71 0.55 -29.65 -1.23
CA GLN A 71 0.43 -30.82 -2.11
C GLN A 71 0.48 -32.16 -1.36
N CYS A 72 1.37 -32.30 -0.37
CA CYS A 72 1.55 -33.56 0.36
C CYS A 72 1.11 -33.50 1.82
N GLY A 73 0.77 -32.33 2.36
CA GLY A 73 0.44 -32.12 3.78
C GLY A 73 1.63 -32.25 4.74
N GLY A 74 2.82 -32.56 4.23
CA GLY A 74 4.05 -32.70 5.03
C GLY A 74 4.65 -31.36 5.46
N PRO A 75 5.51 -31.36 6.50
CA PRO A 75 6.20 -30.14 6.93
C PRO A 75 7.13 -29.60 5.83
N ARG A 76 7.39 -28.28 5.86
CA ARG A 76 8.21 -27.60 4.85
C ARG A 76 9.61 -28.21 4.69
N GLU A 77 10.22 -28.62 5.79
CA GLU A 77 11.57 -29.18 5.85
C GLU A 77 11.49 -30.68 6.19
N ALA A 78 12.25 -31.50 5.47
CA ALA A 78 12.43 -32.90 5.83
C ALA A 78 13.34 -33.00 7.05
N PRO A 79 13.14 -33.98 7.96
CA PRO A 79 14.10 -34.25 9.03
C PRO A 79 15.46 -34.51 8.38
N ALA A 80 16.51 -33.85 8.88
CA ALA A 80 17.88 -34.13 8.44
C ALA A 80 18.29 -35.49 9.02
N ASP A 81 18.25 -36.52 8.19
CA ASP A 81 18.77 -37.86 8.42
C ASP A 81 20.31 -37.93 8.40
#